data_AF-C4FK83-F1
#
_entry.id   AF-C4FK83-F1
#
_cell.length_a   1.000
_cell.length_b   1.000
_cell.length_c   1.000
_cell.angle_alpha   90.00
_cell.angle_beta   90.00
_cell.angle_gamma   90.00
#
_symmetry.space_group_name_H-M   'P 1'
#
loop_
_entity.id
_entity.type
_entity.pdbx_description
1 polymer ?
#
loop_
_entity_poly.entity_id
_entity_poly.type
_entity_poly.pdbx_seq_one_letter_code
_entity_poly.pdbx_strand_id
1 'polypeptide(L)'
;MEKILEAYEVLVCSEEYPIFYHDKSREIWITGYKDGKKFDLFIKKLYDGTFKLIYEIPEERKVALFSDEVKLINRLKTIFEKEVVEDK
;
A
#
# COMPACT_ATOMS: atom_id res chain seq x y z
N MET A 1 -4.82 9.93 -6.40
CA MET A 1 -4.96 8.52 -6.81
C MET A 1 -3.94 8.19 -7.87
N GLU A 2 -3.87 8.96 -8.98
CA GLU A 2 -2.77 8.86 -9.95
C GLU A 2 -1.38 8.92 -9.27
N LYS A 3 -1.12 9.91 -8.42
CA LYS A 3 0.15 10.01 -7.67
C LYS A 3 0.43 8.84 -6.72
N ILE A 4 -0.62 8.23 -6.16
CA ILE A 4 -0.47 7.03 -5.33
C ILE A 4 -0.07 5.86 -6.23
N LEU A 5 -0.74 5.69 -7.37
CA LEU A 5 -0.41 4.65 -8.36
C LEU A 5 1.01 4.82 -8.90
N GLU A 6 1.43 6.04 -9.27
CA GLU A 6 2.79 6.35 -9.71
C GLU A 6 3.83 6.04 -8.60
N ALA A 7 3.56 6.46 -7.36
CA ALA A 7 4.44 6.15 -6.23
C ALA A 7 4.53 4.63 -6.00
N TYR A 8 3.47 3.88 -6.28
CA TYR A 8 3.46 2.43 -6.19
C TYR A 8 4.16 1.73 -7.31
N GLU A 9 4.01 2.18 -8.57
CA GLU A 9 4.76 1.63 -9.68
C GLU A 9 6.26 1.67 -9.37
N VAL A 10 6.75 2.75 -8.76
CA VAL A 10 8.14 2.85 -8.32
C VAL A 10 8.49 1.90 -7.17
N LEU A 11 7.59 1.70 -6.19
CA LEU A 11 7.85 0.87 -5.00
C LEU A 11 7.66 -0.64 -5.23
N VAL A 12 6.84 -1.00 -6.20
CA VAL A 12 6.42 -2.38 -6.49
C VAL A 12 7.07 -2.92 -7.76
N CYS A 13 7.71 -2.10 -8.60
CA CYS A 13 8.44 -2.58 -9.78
C CYS A 13 9.53 -3.63 -9.49
N SER A 14 9.99 -3.79 -8.24
CA SER A 14 10.93 -4.87 -7.91
C SER A 14 10.29 -6.24 -7.77
N GLU A 15 8.99 -6.30 -7.46
CA GLU A 15 8.23 -7.54 -7.28
C GLU A 15 6.86 -7.34 -7.94
N GLU A 16 6.66 -7.87 -9.15
CA GLU A 16 5.48 -7.67 -10.02
C GLU A 16 4.15 -8.11 -9.35
N TYR A 17 3.67 -7.36 -8.36
CA TYR A 17 2.41 -7.67 -7.68
C TYR A 17 1.22 -7.22 -8.54
N PRO A 18 0.17 -8.04 -8.67
CA PRO A 18 -1.08 -7.63 -9.32
C PRO A 18 -1.69 -6.41 -8.62
N ILE A 19 -1.89 -5.33 -9.38
CA ILE A 19 -2.56 -4.10 -8.92
C ILE A 19 -3.92 -4.00 -9.63
N PHE A 20 -4.99 -3.86 -8.86
CA PHE A 20 -6.32 -3.58 -9.37
C PHE A 20 -6.76 -2.19 -8.89
N TYR A 21 -7.07 -1.32 -9.84
CA TYR A 21 -7.59 0.03 -9.58
C TYR A 21 -9.00 0.17 -10.12
N HIS A 22 -9.91 0.68 -9.28
CA HIS A 22 -11.29 0.93 -9.66
C HIS A 22 -11.69 2.39 -9.38
N ASP A 23 -11.70 3.20 -10.44
CA ASP A 23 -11.99 4.64 -10.39
C ASP A 23 -13.30 4.97 -9.69
N LYS A 24 -14.38 4.24 -10.02
CA LYS A 24 -15.72 4.54 -9.50
C LYS A 24 -15.82 4.38 -7.99
N SER A 25 -15.15 3.37 -7.42
CA SER A 25 -15.11 3.18 -5.97
C SER A 25 -13.95 3.92 -5.30
N ARG A 26 -13.02 4.48 -6.08
CA ARG A 26 -11.78 5.14 -5.65
C ARG A 26 -10.92 4.22 -4.78
N GLU A 27 -10.79 2.98 -5.26
CA GLU A 27 -10.13 1.89 -4.55
C GLU A 27 -8.94 1.37 -5.33
N ILE A 28 -7.88 1.03 -4.60
CA ILE A 28 -6.72 0.29 -5.07
C ILE A 28 -6.65 -0.98 -4.24
N TRP A 29 -6.44 -2.10 -4.92
CA TRP A 29 -6.25 -3.43 -4.34
C TRP A 29 -4.94 -4.01 -4.85
N ILE A 30 -4.15 -4.58 -3.96
CA ILE A 30 -2.90 -5.26 -4.29
C ILE A 30 -2.85 -6.54 -3.47
N THR A 31 -2.42 -7.62 -4.09
CA THR A 31 -2.20 -8.91 -3.42
C THR A 31 -0.88 -9.50 -3.90
N GLY A 32 -0.18 -10.22 -3.04
CA GLY A 32 1.11 -10.77 -3.40
C GLY A 32 1.73 -11.60 -2.29
N TYR A 33 2.99 -11.94 -2.49
CA TYR A 33 3.82 -12.56 -1.47
C TYR A 33 5.02 -11.68 -1.22
N LYS A 34 5.29 -11.37 0.06
CA LYS A 34 6.49 -10.67 0.50
C LYS A 34 7.16 -11.51 1.59
N ASP A 35 8.46 -11.76 1.45
CA ASP A 35 9.23 -12.57 2.41
C ASP A 35 8.60 -13.96 2.70
N GLY A 36 8.04 -14.59 1.65
CA GLY A 36 7.37 -15.89 1.75
C GLY A 36 5.98 -15.86 2.41
N LYS A 37 5.48 -14.68 2.79
CA LYS A 37 4.14 -14.51 3.37
C LYS A 37 3.19 -13.84 2.39
N LYS A 38 1.97 -14.35 2.30
CA LYS A 38 0.90 -13.68 1.56
C LYS A 38 0.63 -12.32 2.21
N PHE A 39 0.37 -11.31 1.41
CA PHE A 39 -0.23 -10.06 1.88
C PHE A 39 -1.37 -9.61 0.96
N ASP A 40 -2.29 -8.86 1.53
CA ASP A 40 -3.35 -8.13 0.84
C ASP A 40 -3.30 -6.67 1.30
N LEU A 41 -3.36 -5.74 0.35
CA LEU A 41 -3.32 -4.31 0.60
C LEU A 41 -4.48 -3.63 -0.11
N PHE A 42 -5.18 -2.79 0.63
CA PHE A 42 -6.33 -2.05 0.15
C PHE A 42 -6.20 -0.57 0.52
N ILE A 43 -6.43 0.30 -0.45
CA ILE A 43 -6.50 1.74 -0.25
C ILE A 43 -7.80 2.27 -0.81
N LYS A 44 -8.48 3.11 -0.04
CA LYS A 44 -9.67 3.82 -0.49
C LYS A 44 -9.58 5.31 -0.19
N LYS A 45 -9.84 6.14 -1.19
CA LYS A 45 -10.08 7.57 -0.96
C LYS A 45 -11.52 7.79 -0.53
N LEU A 46 -11.71 8.35 0.66
CA LEU A 46 -13.01 8.65 1.24
C LEU A 46 -13.58 9.96 0.69
N TYR A 47 -14.87 10.20 0.90
CA TYR A 47 -15.55 11.40 0.38
C TYR A 47 -15.07 12.70 1.04
N ASP A 48 -14.59 12.63 2.27
CA ASP A 48 -13.98 13.75 3.01
C ASP A 48 -12.54 14.06 2.57
N GLY A 49 -12.01 13.34 1.58
CA GLY A 49 -10.65 13.50 1.07
C GLY A 49 -9.58 12.71 1.82
N THR A 50 -9.93 12.04 2.93
CA THR A 50 -9.01 11.17 3.66
C THR A 50 -8.79 9.84 2.94
N PHE A 51 -7.77 9.09 3.37
CA PHE A 51 -7.43 7.79 2.79
C PHE A 51 -7.49 6.71 3.85
N LYS A 52 -8.23 5.64 3.57
CA LYS A 52 -8.19 4.41 4.36
C LYS A 52 -7.21 3.44 3.75
N LEU A 53 -6.32 2.90 4.57
CA LEU A 53 -5.41 1.81 4.22
C LEU A 53 -5.72 0.59 5.09
N ILE A 54 -5.73 -0.58 4.46
CA ILE A 54 -5.76 -1.87 5.14
C ILE A 54 -4.60 -2.68 4.59
N TYR A 55 -3.74 -3.17 5.47
CA TYR A 55 -2.67 -4.11 5.14
C TYR A 55 -2.88 -5.37 5.96
N GLU A 56 -2.98 -6.50 5.28
CA GLU A 56 -3.35 -7.79 5.86
C GLU A 56 -2.33 -8.84 5.47
N ILE A 57 -1.88 -9.61 6.45
CA ILE A 57 -1.11 -10.84 6.31
C ILE A 57 -1.88 -11.94 7.06
N PRO A 58 -1.59 -13.24 6.86
CA PRO A 58 -2.36 -14.32 7.49
C PRO A 58 -2.51 -14.20 9.00
N GLU A 59 -1.50 -13.64 9.68
CA GLU A 59 -1.48 -13.50 11.13
C GLU A 59 -2.05 -12.16 11.65
N GLU A 60 -2.16 -11.14 10.81
CA GLU A 60 -2.41 -9.77 11.26
C GLU A 60 -3.14 -8.92 10.22
N ARG A 61 -4.08 -8.11 10.70
CA ARG A 61 -4.71 -7.05 9.91
C ARG A 61 -4.48 -5.68 10.54
N LYS A 62 -3.79 -4.81 9.82
CA LYS A 62 -3.55 -3.41 10.19
C LYS A 62 -4.48 -2.49 9.41
N VAL A 63 -5.11 -1.54 10.10
CA VAL A 63 -5.99 -0.52 9.50
C VAL A 63 -5.49 0.86 9.90
N ALA A 64 -5.38 1.77 8.94
CA ALA A 64 -4.96 3.15 9.17
C ALA A 64 -5.80 4.14 8.36
N LEU A 65 -5.96 5.35 8.90
CA LEU A 65 -6.59 6.48 8.24
C LEU A 65 -5.55 7.61 8.11
N PHE A 66 -5.49 8.22 6.93
CA PHE A 66 -4.56 9.29 6.61
C PHE A 66 -5.33 10.54 6.19
N SER A 67 -4.96 11.68 6.77
CA SER A 67 -5.51 12.99 6.44
C SER A 67 -5.14 13.49 5.03
N ASP A 68 -4.05 12.98 4.48
CA ASP A 68 -3.46 13.45 3.23
C ASP A 68 -2.67 12.35 2.52
N GLU A 69 -2.43 12.57 1.22
CA GLU A 69 -1.79 11.63 0.31
C GLU A 69 -0.30 11.41 0.64
N VAL A 70 0.39 12.42 1.19
CA VAL A 70 1.83 12.35 1.49
C VAL A 70 2.10 11.38 2.62
N LYS A 71 1.32 11.44 3.71
CA LYS A 71 1.47 10.50 4.83
C LYS A 71 1.17 9.06 4.43
N LEU A 72 0.18 8.87 3.56
CA LEU A 72 -0.13 7.56 3.00
C LEU A 72 1.08 7.03 2.23
N ILE A 73 1.62 7.80 1.27
CA ILE A 73 2.79 7.39 0.46
C ILE A 73 3.98 7.04 1.36
N ASN A 74 4.28 7.84 2.38
CA ASN A 74 5.36 7.54 3.31
C ASN A 74 5.14 6.22 4.06
N ARG A 75 3.90 5.92 4.48
CA ARG A 75 3.60 4.64 5.11
C ARG A 75 3.84 3.47 4.16
N LEU A 76 3.50 3.63 2.89
CA LEU A 76 3.67 2.59 1.88
C LEU A 76 5.13 2.29 1.61
N LYS A 77 5.97 3.32 1.56
CA LYS A 77 7.43 3.17 1.55
C LYS A 77 7.89 2.32 2.73
N THR A 78 7.47 2.63 3.96
CA THR A 78 7.82 1.83 5.14
C THR A 78 7.34 0.37 5.07
N ILE A 79 6.20 0.09 4.42
CA ILE A 79 5.68 -1.27 4.29
C ILE A 79 6.48 -2.07 3.26
N PHE A 80 6.92 -1.44 2.16
CA PHE A 80 7.50 -2.14 1.01
C PHE A 80 9.02 -2.02 0.89
N GLU A 81 9.62 -0.88 1.22
CA GLU A 81 11.07 -0.75 1.31
C GLU A 81 11.58 -1.69 2.41
N LYS A 82 12.67 -2.42 2.09
CA LYS A 82 13.40 -3.21 3.09
C LYS A 82 13.77 -2.28 4.23
N GLU A 83 13.53 -2.68 5.48
CA GLU A 83 14.41 -2.24 6.56
C GLU A 83 15.82 -2.61 6.08
N VAL A 84 16.61 -1.60 5.71
CA VAL A 84 18.06 -1.75 5.64
C VAL A 84 18.46 -1.99 7.08
N VAL A 85 18.45 -3.26 7.49
CA VAL A 85 19.14 -3.67 8.70
C VAL A 85 20.60 -3.37 8.38
N GLU A 86 21.11 -2.26 8.90
CA GLU A 86 22.54 -2.04 9.02
C GLU A 86 23.06 -3.19 9.89
N ASP A 87 23.66 -4.19 9.25
CA ASP A 87 24.50 -5.17 9.94
C ASP A 87 25.57 -4.38 10.70
N LYS A 88 25.53 -4.50 12.03
CA LYS A 88 26.52 -3.94 12.95
C LYS A 88 27.87 -4.66 12.83
#